data_AF-A0A2T2ZHV7-F1
#
_entry.id   AF-A0A2T2ZHV7-F1
#
_cell.length_a   1.000
_cell.length_b   1.000
_cell.length_c   1.000
_cell.angle_alpha   90.00
_cell.angle_beta   90.00
_cell.angle_gamma   90.00
#
_symmetry.space_group_name_H-M   'P 1'
#
loop_
_entity.id
_entity.type
_entity.pdbx_description
1 polymer ?
#
loop_
_entity_poly.entity_id
_entity_poly.type
_entity_poly.pdbx_seq_one_letter_code
_entity_poly.pdbx_strand_id
1 'polypeptide(L)'
;MLRIAVEHAIEELWKSVSPRMVSVTRRAQLLVLPKYIGAQAAGEARVLWAELSVVTHHHDYELNPTVQQLRRWQESSERVVAAIDAAVRAHTGTSR
;
A
#
# COMPACT_ATOMS: atom_id res chain seq x y z
N MET A 1 4.99 -9.46 -7.14
CA MET A 1 3.66 -9.74 -6.55
C MET A 1 3.31 -8.84 -5.36
N LEU A 2 4.23 -8.59 -4.41
CA LEU A 2 3.95 -7.70 -3.26
C LEU A 2 3.40 -6.32 -3.64
N ARG A 3 3.93 -5.69 -4.70
CA ARG A 3 3.41 -4.41 -5.22
C ARG A 3 1.93 -4.51 -5.62
N ILE A 4 1.55 -5.54 -6.37
CA ILE A 4 0.17 -5.76 -6.83
C ILE A 4 -0.77 -5.97 -5.64
N ALA A 5 -0.34 -6.70 -4.60
CA ALA A 5 -1.15 -6.91 -3.40
C ALA A 5 -1.45 -5.59 -2.67
N VAL A 6 -0.43 -4.75 -2.48
CA VAL A 6 -0.60 -3.41 -1.86
C VAL A 6 -1.45 -2.51 -2.76
N GLU A 7 -1.24 -2.57 -4.07
CA GLU A 7 -2.05 -1.83 -5.05
C GLU A 7 -3.52 -2.20 -4.94
N HIS A 8 -3.82 -3.49 -4.93
CA HIS A 8 -5.19 -3.99 -4.85
C HIS A 8 -5.85 -3.56 -3.54
N ALA A 9 -5.18 -3.71 -2.40
CA ALA A 9 -5.73 -3.27 -1.11
C ALA A 9 -6.06 -1.77 -1.08
N ILE A 10 -5.16 -0.90 -1.59
CA ILE A 10 -5.42 0.54 -1.67
C ILE A 10 -6.60 0.84 -2.61
N GLU A 11 -6.74 0.09 -3.70
CA GLU A 11 -7.88 0.25 -4.62
C GLU A 11 -9.22 -0.12 -3.93
N GLU A 12 -9.25 -1.22 -3.19
CA GLU A 12 -10.43 -1.63 -2.43
C GLU A 12 -10.81 -0.62 -1.34
N LEU A 13 -9.82 -0.01 -0.68
CA LEU A 13 -10.06 1.12 0.21
C LEU A 13 -10.80 2.23 -0.52
N TRP A 14 -10.30 2.67 -1.67
CA TRP A 14 -10.90 3.78 -2.41
C TRP A 14 -12.28 3.44 -2.95
N LYS A 15 -12.50 2.22 -3.44
CA LYS A 15 -13.85 1.76 -3.83
C LYS A 15 -14.83 1.84 -2.66
N SER A 16 -14.38 1.55 -1.45
CA SER A 16 -15.22 1.60 -0.24
C SER A 16 -15.49 3.03 0.23
N VAL A 17 -14.45 3.89 0.33
CA VAL A 17 -14.55 5.16 1.06
C VAL A 17 -14.61 6.40 0.15
N SER A 18 -14.10 6.31 -1.08
CA SER A 18 -14.08 7.43 -2.03
C SER A 18 -13.77 6.95 -3.45
N PRO A 19 -14.77 6.48 -4.22
CA PRO A 19 -14.53 5.86 -5.53
C PRO A 19 -13.81 6.76 -6.54
N ARG A 20 -13.98 8.09 -6.42
CA ARG A 20 -13.26 9.08 -7.25
C ARG A 20 -11.75 9.02 -7.08
N MET A 21 -11.25 8.51 -5.96
CA MET A 21 -9.81 8.37 -5.72
C MET A 21 -9.16 7.27 -6.54
N VAL A 22 -9.91 6.28 -7.04
CA VAL A 22 -9.38 5.17 -7.85
C VAL A 22 -8.67 5.70 -9.11
N SER A 23 -9.18 6.76 -9.74
CA SER A 23 -8.59 7.37 -10.94
C SER A 23 -7.45 8.36 -10.67
N VAL A 24 -7.20 8.70 -9.40
CA VAL A 24 -6.13 9.62 -8.99
C VAL A 24 -4.77 8.88 -9.00
N THR A 25 -3.68 9.60 -9.27
CA THR A 25 -2.34 9.00 -9.26
C THR A 25 -2.01 8.33 -7.92
N ARG A 26 -1.29 7.20 -7.96
CA ARG A 26 -0.86 6.47 -6.75
C ARG A 26 -0.15 7.34 -5.73
N ARG A 27 0.72 8.23 -6.20
CA ARG A 27 1.44 9.16 -5.33
C ARG A 27 0.48 10.06 -4.55
N ALA A 28 -0.53 10.62 -5.21
CA ALA A 28 -1.54 11.45 -4.54
C ALA A 28 -2.46 10.64 -3.61
N GLN A 29 -2.83 9.41 -3.99
CA GLN A 29 -3.53 8.49 -3.09
C GLN A 29 -2.75 8.23 -1.79
N LEU A 30 -1.43 7.95 -1.89
CA LEU A 30 -0.56 7.73 -0.74
C LEU A 30 -0.40 8.97 0.15
N LEU A 31 -0.57 10.18 -0.39
CA LEU A 31 -0.51 11.42 0.41
C LEU A 31 -1.69 11.54 1.38
N VAL A 32 -2.88 11.14 0.95
CA VAL A 32 -4.10 11.25 1.76
C VAL A 32 -4.40 10.02 2.61
N LEU A 33 -3.74 8.90 2.33
CA LEU A 33 -3.87 7.63 3.04
C LEU A 33 -3.79 7.72 4.59
N PRO A 34 -2.99 8.61 5.22
CA PRO A 34 -2.97 8.76 6.69
C PRO A 34 -4.33 9.07 7.31
N LYS A 35 -5.25 9.69 6.56
CA LYS A 35 -6.61 10.00 7.05
C LYS A 35 -7.46 8.74 7.27
N TYR A 36 -7.07 7.60 6.69
CA TYR A 36 -7.86 6.38 6.67
C TYR A 36 -7.22 5.25 7.49
N ILE A 37 -5.90 5.09 7.40
CA ILE A 37 -5.18 3.98 8.08
C ILE A 37 -4.21 4.48 9.18
N GLY A 38 -4.21 5.78 9.47
CA GLY A 38 -3.30 6.39 10.43
C GLY A 38 -1.92 6.72 9.85
N ALA A 39 -1.21 7.64 10.51
CA ALA A 39 0.07 8.18 10.02
C ALA A 39 1.19 7.13 9.94
N GLN A 40 1.25 6.22 10.92
CA GLN A 40 2.28 5.18 10.97
C GLN A 40 2.15 4.21 9.78
N ALA A 41 0.98 3.56 9.62
CA ALA A 41 0.76 2.62 8.54
C ALA A 41 0.87 3.27 7.15
N ALA A 42 0.42 4.53 7.01
CA ALA A 42 0.60 5.28 5.78
C ALA A 42 2.07 5.65 5.49
N GLY A 43 2.88 5.89 6.53
CA GLY A 43 4.32 6.07 6.40
C GLY A 43 5.00 4.78 5.90
N GLU A 44 4.66 3.64 6.50
CA GLU A 44 5.13 2.33 6.06
C GLU A 44 4.73 2.04 4.61
N ALA A 45 3.48 2.31 4.24
CA ALA A 45 2.99 2.15 2.87
C ALA A 45 3.79 2.98 1.85
N ARG A 46 4.18 4.21 2.20
CA ARG A 46 4.99 5.07 1.33
C ARG A 46 6.41 4.56 1.15
N VAL A 47 7.05 4.12 2.24
CA VAL A 47 8.40 3.56 2.20
C VAL A 47 8.41 2.29 1.34
N LEU A 48 7.48 1.38 1.62
CA LEU A 48 7.32 0.14 0.87
C LEU A 48 7.04 0.40 -0.61
N TRP A 49 6.16 1.36 -0.92
CA TRP A 49 5.87 1.74 -2.31
C TRP A 49 7.12 2.23 -3.04
N ALA A 50 7.93 3.08 -2.40
CA ALA A 50 9.16 3.58 -3.00
C ALA A 50 10.16 2.46 -3.25
N GLU A 51 10.41 1.60 -2.25
CA GLU A 51 11.32 0.46 -2.36
C GLU A 51 10.88 -0.52 -3.46
N LEU A 52 9.61 -0.91 -3.48
CA LEU A 52 9.07 -1.80 -4.52
C LEU A 52 9.07 -1.15 -5.90
N SER A 53 8.87 0.16 -6.00
CA SER A 53 8.88 0.88 -7.29
C SER A 53 10.25 0.88 -7.93
N VAL A 54 11.31 1.12 -7.15
CA VAL A 54 12.69 1.08 -7.65
C VAL A 54 13.03 -0.29 -8.22
N VAL A 55 12.70 -1.35 -7.48
CA VAL A 55 13.07 -2.73 -7.84
C VAL A 55 12.30 -3.25 -9.04
N THR A 56 11.08 -2.75 -9.29
CA THR A 56 10.34 -3.06 -10.53
C THR A 56 10.94 -2.46 -11.80
N HIS A 57 11.92 -1.55 -11.67
CA HIS A 57 12.65 -0.95 -12.80
C HIS A 57 14.09 -1.48 -12.95
N HIS A 58 14.51 -2.48 -12.16
CA HIS A 58 15.86 -3.01 -12.21
C HIS A 58 16.21 -3.57 -13.59
N HIS A 59 17.26 -3.01 -14.19
CA HIS A 59 17.93 -3.53 -15.39
C HIS A 59 18.97 -4.57 -14.94
N ASP A 60 19.35 -5.48 -15.84
CA ASP A 60 20.11 -6.73 -15.60
C ASP A 60 21.47 -6.63 -14.86
N TYR A 61 21.89 -5.44 -14.42
CA TYR A 61 23.18 -5.18 -13.77
C TYR A 61 23.10 -4.72 -12.30
N GLU A 62 21.91 -4.57 -11.71
CA GLU A 62 21.77 -4.24 -10.29
C GLU A 62 21.69 -5.51 -9.41
N LEU A 63 22.33 -5.47 -8.23
CA LEU A 63 22.34 -6.58 -7.27
C LEU A 63 20.91 -7.04 -6.96
N ASN A 64 20.65 -8.34 -7.10
CA ASN A 64 19.38 -8.93 -6.70
C ASN A 64 19.04 -8.57 -5.24
N PRO A 65 17.78 -8.25 -4.94
CA PRO A 65 17.37 -7.95 -3.58
C PRO A 65 17.72 -9.10 -2.64
N THR A 66 18.24 -8.76 -1.46
CA THR A 66 18.62 -9.75 -0.46
C THR A 66 17.38 -10.43 0.13
N VAL A 67 17.55 -11.67 0.63
CA VAL A 67 16.47 -12.39 1.32
C VAL A 67 15.90 -11.60 2.50
N GLN A 68 16.74 -10.83 3.20
CA GLN A 68 16.29 -9.97 4.30
C GLN A 68 15.39 -8.83 3.81
N GLN A 69 15.73 -8.19 2.68
CA GLN A 69 14.87 -7.17 2.07
C GLN A 69 13.53 -7.77 1.62
N LEU A 70 13.55 -8.95 1.00
CA LEU A 70 12.32 -9.64 0.59
C LEU A 70 11.40 -9.92 1.79
N ARG A 71 11.96 -10.43 2.89
CA ARG A 71 11.19 -10.68 4.13
C ARG A 71 10.63 -9.39 4.71
N ARG A 72 11.45 -8.34 4.80
CA ARG A 72 11.01 -7.02 5.29
C ARG A 72 9.88 -6.45 4.44
N TRP A 73 9.95 -6.57 3.11
CA TRP A 73 8.87 -6.14 2.23
C TRP A 73 7.60 -6.96 2.43
N GLN A 74 7.72 -8.28 2.59
CA GLN A 74 6.57 -9.13 2.86
C GLN A 74 5.88 -8.73 4.17
N GLU A 75 6.62 -8.62 5.26
CA GLU A 75 6.09 -8.21 6.57
C GLU A 75 5.47 -6.80 6.54
N SER A 76 6.09 -5.88 5.80
CA SER A 76 5.55 -4.53 5.63
C SER A 76 4.27 -4.54 4.77
N SER A 77 4.21 -5.37 3.73
CA SER A 77 3.01 -5.55 2.90
C SER A 77 1.86 -6.09 3.75
N GLU A 78 2.09 -7.13 4.54
CA GLU A 78 1.09 -7.74 5.42
C GLU A 78 0.52 -6.72 6.42
N ARG A 79 1.39 -5.92 7.06
CA ARG A 79 0.95 -4.86 7.99
C ARG A 79 0.12 -3.78 7.32
N VAL A 80 0.55 -3.32 6.14
CA VAL A 80 -0.17 -2.27 5.38
C VAL A 80 -1.53 -2.79 4.91
N VAL A 81 -1.60 -4.01 4.38
CA VAL A 81 -2.86 -4.63 3.95
C VAL A 81 -3.81 -4.81 5.14
N ALA A 82 -3.31 -5.31 6.27
CA ALA A 82 -4.14 -5.47 7.48
C ALA A 82 -4.72 -4.14 7.98
N ALA A 83 -3.92 -3.06 7.95
CA ALA A 83 -4.38 -1.72 8.32
C ALA A 83 -5.45 -1.18 7.37
N ILE A 84 -5.30 -1.42 6.06
CA ILE A 84 -6.29 -1.06 5.04
C ILE A 84 -7.59 -1.84 5.24
N ASP A 85 -7.51 -3.16 5.40
CA ASP A 85 -8.69 -4.01 5.60
C ASP A 85 -9.46 -3.62 6.87
N ALA A 86 -8.75 -3.23 7.93
CA ALA A 86 -9.37 -2.71 9.14
C ALA A 86 -10.14 -1.40 8.87
N ALA A 87 -9.57 -0.48 8.09
CA ALA A 87 -10.23 0.77 7.70
C ALA A 87 -11.46 0.53 6.82
N VAL A 88 -11.40 -0.41 5.87
CA VAL A 88 -12.54 -0.82 5.03
C VAL A 88 -13.68 -1.39 5.88
N ARG A 89 -13.36 -2.28 6.83
CA ARG A 89 -14.36 -2.84 7.76
C ARG A 89 -14.99 -1.76 8.64
N ALA A 90 -14.19 -0.83 9.15
CA ALA A 90 -14.70 0.28 9.96
C ALA A 90 -15.67 1.18 9.17
N HIS A 91 -15.35 1.46 7.90
CA HIS A 91 -16.20 2.29 7.05
C HIS A 91 -17.51 1.60 6.66
N THR A 92 -17.45 0.33 6.28
CA THR A 92 -18.64 -0.45 5.90
C THR A 92 -19.56 -0.73 7.10
N GLY A 93 -19.02 -0.88 8.31
CA GLY A 93 -19.81 -0.99 9.54
C GLY A 93 -20.49 0.31 9.97
N THR A 94 -19.97 1.48 9.56
CA THR A 94 -20.55 2.79 9.90
C THR A 94 -21.72 3.19 9.00
N SER A 95 -21.83 2.57 7.81
CA SER A 95 -22.92 2.86 6.84
C SER A 95 -24.18 1.98 7.02
N ARG A 96 -24.31 1.29 8.16
CA ARG A 96 -25.54 0.58 8.58
C ARG A 96 -26.20 1.30 9.74
#